data_AF-A0A5C4JAF0-F1
#
_entry.id   AF-A0A5C4JAF0-F1
#
_cell.length_a   1.000
_cell.length_b   1.000
_cell.length_c   1.000
_cell.angle_alpha   90.00
_cell.angle_beta   90.00
_cell.angle_gamma   90.00
#
_symmetry.space_group_name_H-M   'P 1'
#
loop_
_entity.id
_entity.type
_entity.pdbx_description
1 polymer ?
#
loop_
_entity_poly.entity_id
_entity_poly.type
_entity_poly.pdbx_seq_one_letter_code
_entity_poly.pdbx_strand_id
1 'polypeptide(L)'
;MAEPSDLAGLQRWMQTAILDPDGDLDEASGTLTASEALTARQRLAIYWRGYRLRLLETMRGLHPGLTHLLGEETFDRFALDYLEAR
;
A
#
# COMPACT_ATOMS: atom_id res chain seq x y z
N MET A 1 16.39 10.18 -24.42
CA MET A 1 14.97 10.20 -24.00
C MET A 1 14.64 8.78 -23.57
N ALA A 2 14.45 8.53 -22.28
CA ALA A 2 13.96 7.24 -21.81
C ALA A 2 12.60 6.98 -22.47
N GLU A 3 12.39 5.78 -23.03
CA GLU A 3 11.08 5.39 -23.54
C GLU A 3 10.05 5.58 -22.43
N PRO A 4 8.86 6.15 -22.73
CA PRO A 4 7.80 6.21 -21.74
C PRO A 4 7.50 4.76 -21.34
N SER A 5 7.70 4.44 -20.06
CA SER A 5 7.27 3.16 -19.50
C SER A 5 5.85 2.90 -19.99
N ASP A 6 5.63 1.79 -20.71
CA ASP A 6 4.28 1.40 -21.11
C ASP A 6 3.38 1.44 -19.88
N LEU A 7 2.14 1.92 -20.03
CA LEU A 7 1.20 2.15 -18.93
C LEU A 7 1.06 0.90 -18.07
N ALA A 8 1.04 -0.28 -18.69
CA ALA A 8 0.98 -1.56 -17.99
C ALA A 8 2.21 -1.83 -17.10
N GLY A 9 3.39 -1.33 -17.48
CA GLY A 9 4.59 -1.35 -16.65
C GLY A 9 4.46 -0.43 -15.45
N LEU A 10 4.04 0.82 -15.67
CA LEU A 10 3.83 1.80 -14.60
C LEU A 10 2.77 1.33 -13.59
N GLN A 11 1.68 0.73 -14.06
CA GLN A 11 0.62 0.18 -13.21
C GLN A 11 1.12 -0.98 -12.35
N ARG A 12 1.89 -1.91 -12.91
CA ARG A 12 2.48 -3.02 -12.15
C ARG A 12 3.49 -2.53 -11.11
N TRP A 13 4.32 -1.56 -11.49
CA TRP A 13 5.24 -0.92 -10.56
C TRP A 13 4.48 -0.28 -9.39
N MET A 14 3.46 0.53 -9.68
CA MET A 14 2.67 1.21 -8.64
C MET A 14 1.93 0.21 -7.73
N GLN A 15 1.38 -0.87 -8.30
CA GLN A 15 0.73 -1.93 -7.52
C GLN A 15 1.72 -2.62 -6.59
N THR A 16 2.93 -2.94 -7.07
CA THR A 16 3.98 -3.57 -6.26
C THR A 16 4.43 -2.64 -5.15
N ALA A 17 4.70 -1.37 -5.48
CA ALA A 17 5.17 -0.36 -4.54
C ALA A 17 4.15 0.01 -3.44
N ILE A 18 2.84 -0.13 -3.70
CA ILE A 18 1.79 0.06 -2.68
C ILE A 18 1.60 -1.21 -1.82
N LEU A 19 1.96 -2.39 -2.31
CA LEU A 19 1.81 -3.64 -1.57
C LEU A 19 3.01 -3.96 -0.70
N ASP A 20 4.21 -3.53 -1.09
CA ASP A 20 5.46 -3.76 -0.39
C ASP A 20 6.08 -2.43 0.09
N PRO A 21 5.81 -2.00 1.34
CA PRO A 21 6.36 -0.77 1.90
C PRO A 21 7.86 -0.85 2.23
N ASP A 22 8.41 -2.07 2.36
CA ASP A 22 9.80 -2.30 2.74
C ASP A 22 10.68 -2.64 1.52
N GLY A 23 10.08 -2.75 0.33
CA GLY A 23 10.77 -2.90 -0.94
C GLY A 23 11.73 -1.76 -1.25
N ASP A 24 12.53 -1.90 -2.31
CA ASP A 24 13.53 -0.88 -2.68
C ASP A 24 12.87 0.42 -3.14
N LEU A 25 12.65 1.34 -2.18
CA LEU A 25 11.99 2.62 -2.41
C LEU A 25 12.92 3.66 -3.07
N ASP A 26 14.21 3.38 -3.25
CA ASP A 26 15.10 4.27 -3.99
C ASP A 26 14.75 4.27 -5.49
N GLU A 27 14.16 3.18 -6.01
CA GLU A 27 13.55 3.15 -7.34
C GLU A 27 12.40 4.17 -7.50
N ALA A 28 11.72 4.55 -6.41
CA ALA A 28 10.58 5.47 -6.49
C ALA A 28 10.97 6.85 -7.00
N SER A 29 12.21 7.30 -6.80
CA SER A 29 12.68 8.59 -7.34
C SER A 29 12.89 8.57 -8.86
N GLY A 30 13.03 7.39 -9.46
CA GLY A 30 13.10 7.21 -10.92
C GLY A 30 11.74 7.26 -11.61
N THR A 31 10.65 7.01 -10.87
CA THR A 31 9.27 6.95 -11.40
C THR A 31 8.37 8.07 -10.89
N LEU A 32 8.56 8.53 -9.65
CA LEU A 32 7.82 9.61 -9.02
C LEU A 32 8.74 10.80 -8.78
N THR A 33 8.22 11.99 -9.06
CA THR A 33 8.88 13.23 -8.70
C THR A 33 8.66 13.57 -7.22
N ALA A 34 9.58 14.33 -6.62
CA ALA A 34 9.30 15.01 -5.36
C ALA A 34 8.34 16.20 -5.56
N SER A 35 7.77 16.70 -4.47
CA SER A 35 7.17 18.03 -4.40
C SER A 35 8.05 18.95 -3.55
N GLU A 36 7.67 20.22 -3.41
CA GLU A 36 8.37 21.16 -2.53
C GLU A 36 8.39 20.71 -1.06
N ALA A 37 7.38 19.97 -0.61
CA ALA A 37 7.21 19.57 0.79
C ALA A 37 7.50 18.08 1.05
N LEU A 38 7.40 17.23 0.03
CA LEU A 38 7.47 15.77 0.18
C LEU A 38 8.40 15.15 -0.86
N THR A 39 9.31 14.30 -0.38
CA THR A 39 10.09 13.41 -1.24
C THR A 39 9.17 12.45 -2.02
N ALA A 40 9.65 11.90 -3.14
CA ALA A 40 8.93 10.87 -3.90
C ALA A 40 8.47 9.71 -3.00
N ARG A 41 9.35 9.26 -2.09
CA ARG A 41 9.07 8.24 -1.08
C ARG A 41 7.95 8.63 -0.12
N GLN A 42 7.96 9.84 0.41
CA GLN A 42 6.89 10.31 1.31
C GLN A 42 5.55 10.41 0.58
N ARG A 43 5.54 10.80 -0.70
CA ARG A 43 4.33 10.80 -1.52
C ARG A 43 3.78 9.38 -1.70
N LEU A 44 4.63 8.42 -2.05
CA LEU A 44 4.25 7.01 -2.17
C LEU A 44 3.71 6.44 -0.84
N ALA A 45 4.34 6.79 0.29
CA ALA A 45 3.92 6.34 1.62
C ALA A 45 2.49 6.77 1.97
N ILE A 46 1.98 7.90 1.44
CA ILE A 46 0.58 8.31 1.62
C ILE A 46 -0.36 7.30 0.95
N TYR A 47 -0.03 6.85 -0.26
CA TYR A 47 -0.83 5.86 -0.98
C TYR A 47 -0.77 4.50 -0.31
N TRP A 48 0.40 4.06 0.13
CA TRP A 48 0.55 2.83 0.91
C TRP A 48 -0.36 2.81 2.16
N ARG A 49 -0.29 3.86 2.98
CA ARG A 49 -1.14 3.97 4.20
C ARG A 49 -2.63 3.95 3.87
N GLY A 50 -3.04 4.72 2.87
CA GLY A 50 -4.44 4.77 2.44
C GLY A 50 -4.94 3.43 1.90
N TYR A 51 -4.09 2.70 1.17
CA TYR A 51 -4.43 1.38 0.66
C TYR A 51 -4.58 0.36 1.79
N ARG A 52 -3.65 0.36 2.76
CA ARG A 52 -3.71 -0.53 3.94
C ARG A 52 -4.98 -0.31 4.77
N LEU A 53 -5.42 0.94 4.95
CA LEU A 53 -6.69 1.25 5.62
C LEU A 53 -7.90 0.70 4.85
N ARG A 54 -7.91 0.83 3.52
CA ARG A 54 -9.00 0.28 2.68
C ARG A 54 -9.05 -1.25 2.70
N LEU A 55 -7.90 -1.91 2.78
CA LEU A 55 -7.85 -3.36 2.95
C LEU A 55 -8.47 -3.77 4.29
N LEU A 56 -8.12 -3.10 5.38
CA LEU A 56 -8.74 -3.35 6.69
C LEU A 56 -10.26 -3.15 6.66
N GLU A 57 -10.73 -2.05 6.09
CA GLU A 57 -12.16 -1.78 5.91
C GLU A 57 -12.85 -2.91 5.13
N THR A 58 -12.23 -3.35 4.03
CA THR A 58 -12.74 -4.45 3.20
C THR A 58 -12.81 -5.75 3.99
N MET A 59 -11.74 -6.10 4.73
CA MET A 59 -11.67 -7.33 5.52
C MET A 59 -12.73 -7.34 6.63
N ARG A 60 -12.97 -6.20 7.30
CA ARG A 60 -14.06 -6.09 8.27
C ARG A 60 -15.43 -6.30 7.64
N GLY A 61 -15.66 -5.75 6.45
CA GLY A 61 -16.90 -5.93 5.69
C GLY A 61 -17.13 -7.36 5.20
N LEU A 62 -16.07 -8.10 4.88
CA LEU A 62 -16.13 -9.51 4.47
C LEU A 62 -16.33 -10.46 5.65
N HIS A 63 -15.88 -10.09 6.85
CA HIS A 63 -15.90 -10.96 8.03
C HIS A 63 -16.61 -10.34 9.26
N PRO A 64 -17.86 -9.83 9.12
CA PRO A 64 -18.51 -9.07 10.18
C PRO A 64 -18.70 -9.86 11.48
N GLY A 65 -18.94 -11.18 11.40
CA GLY A 65 -19.06 -12.04 12.57
C GLY A 65 -17.75 -12.20 13.35
N LEU A 66 -16.62 -12.29 12.65
CA LEU A 66 -15.30 -12.37 13.29
C LEU A 66 -14.89 -11.01 13.88
N THR A 67 -15.16 -9.92 13.17
CA THR A 67 -14.95 -8.56 13.69
C THR A 67 -15.72 -8.35 15.00
N HIS A 68 -16.98 -8.80 15.08
CA HIS A 68 -17.78 -8.70 16.31
C HIS A 68 -17.24 -9.60 17.43
N LEU A 69 -16.86 -10.83 17.11
CA LEU A 69 -16.37 -11.80 18.09
C LEU A 69 -15.03 -11.37 18.73
N LEU A 70 -14.10 -10.85 17.93
CA LEU A 70 -12.75 -10.49 18.38
C LEU A 70 -12.63 -9.04 18.87
N GLY A 71 -13.56 -8.18 18.45
CA GLY A 71 -13.40 -6.74 18.51
C GLY A 71 -12.53 -6.20 17.38
N GLU A 72 -12.76 -4.94 17.01
CA GLU A 72 -12.12 -4.29 15.86
C GLU A 72 -10.60 -4.26 15.97
N GLU A 73 -10.04 -3.87 17.13
CA GLU A 73 -8.58 -3.79 17.32
C GLU A 73 -7.87 -5.13 17.12
N THR A 74 -8.42 -6.21 17.69
CA THR A 74 -7.85 -7.55 17.58
C THR A 74 -7.95 -8.08 16.16
N PHE A 75 -9.10 -7.86 15.50
CA PHE A 75 -9.30 -8.23 14.11
C PHE A 75 -8.32 -7.48 13.19
N ASP A 76 -8.17 -6.17 13.40
CA ASP A 76 -7.27 -5.34 12.60
C ASP A 76 -5.82 -5.80 12.72
N ARG A 77 -5.34 -6.09 13.94
CA ARG A 77 -4.00 -6.65 14.13
C ARG A 77 -3.82 -7.96 13.37
N PHE A 78 -4.77 -8.90 13.48
CA PHE A 78 -4.71 -10.16 12.75
C PHE A 78 -4.69 -9.95 11.23
N ALA A 79 -5.53 -9.04 10.73
CA ALA A 79 -5.59 -8.70 9.31
C ALA A 79 -4.27 -8.07 8.82
N LEU A 80 -3.65 -7.20 9.63
CA LEU A 80 -2.35 -6.62 9.33
C LEU A 80 -1.24 -7.68 9.28
N ASP A 81 -1.18 -8.57 10.26
CA ASP A 81 -0.20 -9.67 10.29
C ASP A 81 -0.37 -10.59 9.06
N TYR A 82 -1.61 -10.87 8.65
CA TYR A 82 -1.90 -11.63 7.45
C TYR A 82 -1.41 -10.93 6.17
N LEU A 83 -1.57 -9.61 6.08
CA LEU A 83 -1.11 -8.83 4.92
C LEU A 83 0.42 -8.76 4.83
N GLU A 84 1.11 -8.77 5.97
CA GLU A 84 2.58 -8.78 6.05
C GLU A 84 3.20 -10.15 5.77
N ALA A 85 2.48 -11.24 6.03
CA ALA A 85 2.95 -12.61 5.78
C ALA A 85 2.93 -13.04 4.30
N ARG A 86 2.63 -12.12 3.38
CA ARG A 86 2.43 -12.40 1.94
C ARG A 86 3.71 -12.33 1.11
#